data_AF-A0AAU4TZ38-F1
#
_entry.id   AF-A0AAU4TZ38-F1
#
_cell.length_a   1.000
_cell.length_b   1.000
_cell.length_c   1.000
_cell.angle_alpha   90.00
_cell.angle_beta   90.00
_cell.angle_gamma   90.00
#
_symmetry.space_group_name_H-M   'P 1'
#
loop_
_entity.id
_entity.type
_entity.pdbx_description
1 polymer ?
#
loop_
_entity_poly.entity_id
_entity_poly.type
_entity_poly.pdbx_seq_one_letter_code
_entity_poly.pdbx_strand_id
1 'polypeptide(L)'
;MHRKLRKEVRDIEKLIADSGRHAASSPARLADHAAVLVRAGDVYRSADRLQEASACLTEALDAYRRLDDLPGEMRTLSGMTFVLRAQDRFAEAADCCRRSLVIATDLGWEEMRDALQWRIAAMEAADRAGIDVPDELVKAALHGEPGEDWVYEIDGSRVQGDHAPPEAIIRAWQVGSDRLLTGVVIPNANYRARRKR
;
A
#
# COMPACT_ATOMS: atom_id res chain seq x y z
N MET A 1 3.02 -17.65 11.37
CA MET A 1 2.69 -17.94 9.95
C MET A 1 1.81 -19.21 9.82
N HIS A 2 0.61 -19.10 9.23
CA HIS A 2 -0.34 -20.22 9.07
C HIS A 2 0.13 -21.24 8.00
N ARG A 3 -0.27 -22.52 8.10
CA ARG A 3 0.19 -23.62 7.21
C ARG A 3 0.01 -23.34 5.71
N LYS A 4 -1.06 -22.63 5.36
CA LYS A 4 -1.38 -22.21 3.98
C LYS A 4 -0.30 -21.28 3.41
N LEU A 5 0.06 -20.23 4.13
CA LEU A 5 1.05 -19.24 3.68
C LEU A 5 2.45 -19.84 3.52
N ARG A 6 2.84 -20.77 4.40
CA ARG A 6 4.09 -21.56 4.23
C ARG A 6 4.11 -22.40 2.96
N LYS A 7 2.94 -22.85 2.50
CA LYS A 7 2.84 -23.59 1.25
C LYS A 7 2.98 -22.62 0.07
N GLU A 8 2.23 -21.52 0.09
CA GLU A 8 2.27 -20.48 -0.95
C GLU A 8 3.68 -19.91 -1.16
N VAL A 9 4.40 -19.64 -0.07
CA VAL A 9 5.80 -19.21 -0.11
C VAL A 9 6.70 -20.24 -0.82
N ARG A 10 6.58 -21.53 -0.49
CA ARG A 10 7.39 -22.57 -1.14
C ARG A 10 7.02 -22.75 -2.61
N ASP A 11 5.74 -22.67 -2.92
CA ASP A 11 5.24 -22.80 -4.29
C ASP A 11 5.72 -21.62 -5.15
N ILE A 12 5.71 -20.38 -4.62
CA ILE A 12 6.18 -19.21 -5.34
C ILE A 12 7.71 -19.20 -5.50
N GLU A 13 8.48 -19.62 -4.49
CA GLU A 13 9.93 -19.77 -4.57
C GLU A 13 10.33 -20.71 -5.72
N LYS A 14 9.62 -21.83 -5.88
CA LYS A 14 9.83 -22.75 -7.00
C LYS A 14 9.51 -22.11 -8.34
N LEU A 15 8.39 -21.37 -8.44
CA LEU A 15 8.00 -20.69 -9.67
C LEU A 15 9.00 -19.61 -10.10
N ILE A 16 9.57 -18.86 -9.15
CA ILE A 16 10.62 -17.87 -9.41
C ILE A 16 11.84 -18.57 -10.02
N ALA A 17 12.31 -19.65 -9.37
CA ALA A 17 13.45 -20.42 -9.86
C ALA A 17 13.19 -21.03 -11.23
N ASP A 18 11.98 -21.53 -11.50
CA ASP A 18 11.62 -22.17 -12.76
C ASP A 18 11.52 -21.18 -13.92
N SER A 19 10.86 -20.03 -13.70
CA SER A 19 10.72 -18.99 -14.71
C SER A 19 12.03 -18.22 -14.97
N GLY A 20 12.82 -17.95 -13.93
CA GLY A 20 14.07 -17.18 -14.01
C GLY A 20 15.14 -17.84 -14.88
N ARG A 21 15.19 -19.17 -14.93
CA ARG A 21 16.15 -19.92 -15.77
C ARG A 21 16.06 -19.58 -17.24
N HIS A 22 14.90 -19.14 -17.73
CA HIS A 22 14.67 -18.92 -19.17
C HIS A 22 14.24 -17.47 -19.46
N ALA A 23 14.24 -16.59 -18.46
CA ALA A 23 13.79 -15.20 -18.59
C ALA A 23 14.58 -14.43 -19.67
N ALA A 24 15.90 -14.64 -19.75
CA ALA A 24 16.74 -13.97 -20.74
C ALA A 24 16.62 -14.53 -22.17
N SER A 25 15.90 -15.64 -22.37
CA SER A 25 15.85 -16.33 -23.65
C SER A 25 14.91 -15.69 -24.68
N SER A 26 13.95 -14.88 -24.24
CA SER A 26 13.08 -14.10 -25.13
C SER A 26 12.32 -13.01 -24.36
N PRO A 27 11.80 -11.96 -25.04
CA PRO A 27 10.94 -10.95 -24.42
C PRO A 27 9.71 -11.55 -23.73
N ALA A 28 9.07 -12.55 -24.35
CA ALA A 28 7.91 -13.22 -23.77
C ALA A 28 8.25 -13.93 -22.45
N ARG A 29 9.40 -14.62 -22.37
CA ARG A 29 9.82 -15.27 -21.13
C ARG A 29 10.24 -14.28 -20.05
N LEU A 30 10.81 -13.15 -20.43
CA LEU A 30 11.09 -12.05 -19.51
C LEU A 30 9.77 -11.51 -18.91
N ALA A 31 8.74 -11.32 -19.73
CA ALA A 31 7.42 -10.89 -19.29
C ALA A 31 6.76 -11.90 -18.35
N ASP A 32 6.83 -13.21 -18.67
CA ASP A 32 6.32 -14.28 -17.81
C ASP A 32 7.04 -14.30 -16.45
N HIS A 33 8.36 -14.15 -16.45
CA HIS A 33 9.16 -14.10 -15.22
C HIS A 33 8.83 -12.86 -14.38
N ALA A 34 8.71 -11.69 -15.01
CA ALA A 34 8.31 -10.46 -14.34
C ALA A 34 6.93 -10.60 -13.68
N ALA A 35 5.96 -11.23 -14.35
CA ALA A 35 4.65 -11.50 -13.78
C ALA A 35 4.70 -12.43 -12.56
N VAL A 36 5.58 -13.44 -12.58
CA VAL A 36 5.82 -14.32 -11.41
C VAL A 36 6.44 -13.52 -10.26
N LEU A 37 7.40 -12.64 -10.53
CA LEU A 37 8.05 -11.79 -9.54
C LEU A 37 7.07 -10.81 -8.88
N VAL A 38 6.15 -10.20 -9.63
CA VAL A 38 5.07 -9.36 -9.06
C VAL A 38 4.22 -10.16 -8.08
N ARG A 39 3.80 -11.38 -8.47
CA ARG A 39 3.04 -12.27 -7.59
C ARG A 39 3.85 -12.70 -6.36
N ALA A 40 5.15 -12.90 -6.50
CA ALA A 40 6.05 -13.17 -5.39
C ALA A 40 6.11 -12.01 -4.40
N GLY A 41 6.14 -10.77 -4.89
CA GLY A 41 6.04 -9.57 -4.07
C GLY A 41 4.84 -9.61 -3.12
N ASP A 42 3.66 -9.96 -3.62
CA ASP A 42 2.44 -10.06 -2.80
C ASP A 42 2.47 -11.21 -1.79
N VAL A 43 2.98 -12.38 -2.20
CA VAL A 43 3.10 -13.54 -1.30
C VAL A 43 4.09 -13.25 -0.17
N TYR A 44 5.25 -12.68 -0.49
CA TYR A 44 6.25 -12.31 0.50
C TYR A 44 5.76 -11.20 1.41
N ARG A 45 5.09 -10.17 0.90
CA ARG A 45 4.44 -9.14 1.72
C ARG A 45 3.45 -9.74 2.70
N SER A 46 2.59 -10.66 2.24
CA SER A 46 1.62 -11.35 3.09
C SER A 46 2.29 -12.21 4.17
N ALA A 47 3.49 -12.70 3.88
CA ALA A 47 4.34 -13.47 4.80
C ALA A 47 5.24 -12.60 5.69
N ASP A 48 5.11 -11.28 5.66
CA ASP A 48 5.95 -10.31 6.37
C ASP A 48 7.44 -10.39 5.99
N ARG A 49 7.72 -10.90 4.79
CA ARG A 49 9.03 -11.06 4.16
C ARG A 49 9.31 -9.85 3.25
N LEU A 50 9.32 -8.67 3.84
CA LEU A 50 9.25 -7.40 3.10
C LEU A 50 10.49 -7.16 2.23
N GLN A 51 11.67 -7.61 2.66
CA GLN A 51 12.91 -7.46 1.89
C GLN A 51 12.90 -8.34 0.63
N GLU A 52 12.43 -9.59 0.72
CA GLU A 52 12.26 -10.43 -0.46
C GLU A 52 11.18 -9.88 -1.39
N ALA A 53 10.09 -9.32 -0.84
CA ALA A 53 9.08 -8.65 -1.64
C ALA A 53 9.65 -7.46 -2.43
N SER A 54 10.44 -6.60 -1.78
CA SER A 54 11.12 -5.48 -2.45
C SER A 54 12.07 -5.94 -3.55
N ALA A 55 12.85 -7.00 -3.30
CA ALA A 55 13.79 -7.54 -4.29
C ALA A 55 13.06 -8.04 -5.54
N CYS A 56 12.01 -8.85 -5.37
CA CYS A 56 11.24 -9.36 -6.50
C CYS A 56 10.58 -8.24 -7.31
N LEU A 57 9.99 -7.24 -6.63
CA LEU A 57 9.32 -6.14 -7.33
C LEU A 57 10.32 -5.21 -8.04
N THR A 58 11.53 -5.04 -7.52
CA THR A 58 12.59 -4.28 -8.20
C THR A 58 13.01 -4.99 -9.48
N GLU A 59 13.24 -6.30 -9.43
CA GLU A 59 13.59 -7.09 -10.61
C GLU A 59 12.46 -7.12 -11.66
N ALA A 60 11.21 -7.24 -11.22
CA ALA A 60 10.05 -7.15 -12.11
C ALA A 60 9.93 -5.79 -12.78
N LEU A 61 10.22 -4.70 -12.04
CA LEU A 61 10.14 -3.34 -12.54
C LEU A 61 11.16 -3.12 -13.66
N ASP A 62 12.39 -3.58 -13.45
CA ASP A 62 13.45 -3.50 -14.46
C ASP A 62 13.12 -4.34 -15.70
N ALA A 63 12.50 -5.51 -15.52
CA ALA A 63 12.04 -6.34 -16.62
C ALA A 63 10.95 -5.65 -17.45
N TYR A 64 9.91 -5.10 -16.83
CA TYR A 64 8.83 -4.42 -17.56
C TYR A 64 9.30 -3.14 -18.24
N ARG A 65 10.23 -2.39 -17.64
CA ARG A 65 10.88 -1.25 -18.29
C ARG A 65 11.67 -1.66 -19.54
N ARG A 66 12.42 -2.76 -19.48
CA ARG A 66 13.15 -3.30 -20.65
C ARG A 66 12.23 -3.79 -21.78
N LEU A 67 10.98 -4.08 -21.45
CA LEU A 67 9.95 -4.52 -22.39
C LEU A 67 9.08 -3.36 -22.89
N ASP A 68 9.30 -2.14 -22.40
CA ASP A 68 8.43 -0.98 -22.61
C ASP A 68 6.95 -1.27 -22.26
N ASP A 69 6.71 -2.16 -21.29
CA ASP A 69 5.38 -2.58 -20.84
C ASP A 69 4.91 -1.67 -19.70
N LEU A 70 4.29 -0.54 -20.08
CA LEU A 70 3.75 0.44 -19.15
C LEU A 70 2.69 -0.16 -18.18
N PRO A 71 1.70 -0.97 -18.63
CA PRO A 71 0.80 -1.69 -17.72
C PRO A 71 1.53 -2.56 -16.68
N GLY A 72 2.57 -3.30 -17.11
CA GLY A 72 3.40 -4.13 -16.24
C GLY A 72 4.19 -3.30 -15.21
N GLU A 73 4.79 -2.20 -15.65
CA GLU A 73 5.49 -1.25 -14.77
C GLU A 73 4.54 -0.69 -13.70
N MET A 74 3.36 -0.20 -14.10
CA MET A 74 2.38 0.38 -13.17
C MET A 74 1.87 -0.65 -12.13
N ARG A 75 1.64 -1.90 -12.55
CA ARG A 75 1.26 -2.99 -11.64
C ARG A 75 2.35 -3.26 -10.61
N THR A 76 3.60 -3.26 -11.06
CA THR A 76 4.77 -3.49 -10.20
C THR A 76 4.96 -2.36 -9.20
N LEU A 77 4.87 -1.11 -9.66
CA LEU A 77 4.92 0.07 -8.79
C LEU A 77 3.82 0.07 -7.74
N SER A 78 2.62 -0.37 -8.12
CA SER A 78 1.51 -0.52 -7.17
C SER A 78 1.83 -1.51 -6.06
N GLY A 79 2.44 -2.66 -6.40
CA GLY A 79 2.97 -3.63 -5.44
C GLY A 79 4.06 -3.03 -4.55
N MET A 80 4.99 -2.25 -5.13
CA MET A 80 6.05 -1.57 -4.38
C MET A 80 5.50 -0.59 -3.36
N THR A 81 4.47 0.21 -3.70
CA THR A 81 3.83 1.10 -2.74
C THR A 81 3.33 0.32 -1.50
N PHE A 82 2.70 -0.84 -1.67
CA PHE A 82 2.22 -1.62 -0.53
C PHE A 82 3.35 -2.22 0.32
N VAL A 83 4.45 -2.64 -0.31
CA VAL A 83 5.62 -3.16 0.41
C VAL A 83 6.34 -2.05 1.17
N LEU A 84 6.55 -0.90 0.52
CA LEU A 84 7.21 0.26 1.13
C LEU A 84 6.39 0.85 2.28
N ARG A 85 5.06 0.92 2.13
CA ARG A 85 4.15 1.29 3.22
C ARG A 85 4.28 0.34 4.42
N ALA A 86 4.34 -0.97 4.17
CA ALA A 86 4.54 -1.96 5.24
C ALA A 86 5.94 -1.89 5.90
N GLN A 87 6.91 -1.25 5.23
CA GLN A 87 8.24 -0.94 5.76
C GLN A 87 8.31 0.45 6.43
N ASP A 88 7.17 1.16 6.57
CA ASP A 88 7.08 2.55 7.02
C ASP A 88 7.90 3.56 6.16
N ARG A 89 8.19 3.19 4.91
CA ARG A 89 8.94 4.02 3.93
C ARG A 89 7.98 4.84 3.07
N PHE A 90 7.23 5.72 3.72
CA PHE A 90 6.11 6.42 3.11
C PHE A 90 6.49 7.37 1.96
N ALA A 91 7.58 8.14 2.09
CA ALA A 91 8.07 9.00 1.01
C ALA A 91 8.36 8.22 -0.29
N GLU A 92 8.99 7.04 -0.19
CA GLU A 92 9.30 6.19 -1.34
C GLU A 92 8.04 5.52 -1.90
N ALA A 93 7.09 5.17 -1.03
CA ALA A 93 5.78 4.67 -1.45
C ALA A 93 5.00 5.72 -2.26
N ALA A 94 5.08 6.99 -1.85
CA ALA A 94 4.50 8.12 -2.58
C ALA A 94 5.15 8.32 -3.95
N ASP A 95 6.48 8.21 -4.05
CA ASP A 95 7.18 8.28 -5.34
C ASP A 95 6.71 7.18 -6.32
N CYS A 96 6.54 5.95 -5.84
CA CYS A 96 5.98 4.87 -6.65
C CYS A 96 4.58 5.21 -7.18
N CYS A 97 3.72 5.84 -6.36
CA CYS A 97 2.41 6.30 -6.82
C CYS A 97 2.48 7.45 -7.82
N ARG A 98 3.40 8.41 -7.66
CA ARG A 98 3.61 9.50 -8.63
C ARG A 98 4.05 8.96 -9.99
N ARG A 99 4.95 7.98 -10.01
CA ARG A 99 5.38 7.30 -11.24
C ARG A 99 4.23 6.53 -11.90
N SER A 100 3.42 5.82 -11.12
CA SER A 100 2.20 5.19 -11.63
C SER A 100 1.20 6.22 -12.20
N LEU A 101 1.13 7.43 -11.62
CA LEU A 101 0.22 8.48 -12.08
C LEU A 101 0.65 9.04 -13.44
N VAL A 102 1.96 9.18 -13.67
CA VAL A 102 2.50 9.52 -14.99
C VAL A 102 2.09 8.46 -16.02
N ILE A 103 2.29 7.18 -15.71
CA ILE A 103 1.90 6.07 -16.61
C ILE A 103 0.39 6.06 -16.89
N ALA A 104 -0.44 6.20 -15.86
CA ALA A 104 -1.90 6.27 -16.03
C ALA A 104 -2.33 7.47 -16.88
N THR A 105 -1.56 8.56 -16.85
CA THR A 105 -1.79 9.74 -17.67
C THR A 105 -1.47 9.42 -19.14
N ASP A 106 -0.31 8.85 -19.41
CA ASP A 106 0.14 8.47 -20.76
C ASP A 106 -0.79 7.43 -21.41
N LEU A 107 -1.36 6.52 -20.61
CA LEU A 107 -2.29 5.49 -21.07
C LEU A 107 -3.76 5.95 -21.12
N GLY A 108 -4.08 7.16 -20.68
CA GLY A 108 -5.45 7.68 -20.67
C GLY A 108 -6.38 7.01 -19.64
N TRP A 109 -5.83 6.39 -18.61
CA TRP A 109 -6.60 5.69 -17.55
C TRP A 109 -7.07 6.66 -16.48
N GLU A 110 -8.11 7.43 -16.79
CA GLU A 110 -8.59 8.51 -15.93
C GLU A 110 -9.06 8.00 -14.57
N GLU A 111 -9.74 6.85 -14.52
CA GLU A 111 -10.22 6.27 -13.26
C GLU A 111 -9.07 5.90 -12.31
N MET A 112 -7.89 5.59 -12.86
CA MET A 112 -6.71 5.28 -12.08
C MET A 112 -6.03 6.53 -11.52
N ARG A 113 -6.22 7.70 -12.13
CA ARG A 113 -5.56 8.94 -11.70
C ARG A 113 -6.06 9.38 -10.33
N ASP A 114 -7.38 9.44 -10.15
CA ASP A 114 -7.99 9.78 -8.86
C ASP A 114 -7.55 8.80 -7.79
N ALA A 115 -7.49 7.50 -8.14
CA ALA A 115 -7.03 6.45 -7.25
C ALA A 115 -5.57 6.63 -6.79
N LEU A 116 -4.72 7.13 -7.67
CA LEU A 116 -3.30 7.37 -7.36
C LEU A 116 -3.09 8.68 -6.61
N GLN A 117 -3.87 9.71 -6.90
CA GLN A 117 -3.81 11.00 -6.22
C GLN A 117 -4.15 10.88 -4.73
N TRP A 118 -5.24 10.18 -4.37
CA TRP A 118 -5.56 9.98 -2.96
C TRP A 118 -4.46 9.17 -2.24
N ARG A 119 -3.86 8.19 -2.94
CA ARG A 119 -2.83 7.34 -2.34
C ARG A 119 -1.52 8.10 -2.13
N ILE A 120 -1.17 9.02 -3.02
CA ILE A 120 -0.04 9.94 -2.81
C ILE A 120 -0.30 10.78 -1.54
N ALA A 121 -1.46 11.41 -1.43
CA ALA A 121 -1.80 12.22 -0.26
C ALA A 121 -1.79 11.41 1.05
N ALA A 122 -2.29 10.17 1.02
CA ALA A 122 -2.22 9.25 2.16
C ALA A 122 -0.77 8.98 2.60
N MET A 123 0.12 8.68 1.65
CA MET A 123 1.52 8.39 1.95
C MET A 123 2.25 9.65 2.42
N GLU A 124 1.96 10.83 1.88
CA GLU A 124 2.53 12.08 2.39
C GLU A 124 2.06 12.41 3.81
N ALA A 125 0.80 12.16 4.13
CA ALA A 125 0.28 12.33 5.48
C ALA A 125 0.94 11.35 6.47
N ALA A 126 1.11 10.09 6.05
CA ALA A 126 1.80 9.07 6.84
C ALA A 126 3.27 9.45 7.09
N ASP A 127 3.96 9.94 6.07
CA ASP A 127 5.34 10.42 6.15
C ASP A 127 5.49 11.56 7.15
N ARG A 128 4.59 12.57 7.09
CA ARG A 128 4.57 13.69 8.04
C ARG A 128 4.25 13.24 9.46
N ALA A 129 3.33 12.28 9.63
CA ALA A 129 2.94 11.76 10.93
C ALA A 129 3.97 10.79 11.53
N GLY A 130 4.84 10.21 10.68
CA GLY A 130 5.76 9.13 11.05
C GLY A 130 5.06 7.80 11.39
N ILE A 131 3.79 7.65 11.01
CA ILE A 131 2.96 6.47 11.28
C ILE A 131 2.01 6.21 10.12
N ASP A 132 1.77 4.94 9.81
CA ASP A 132 0.82 4.56 8.76
C ASP A 132 -0.60 5.05 9.08
N VAL A 133 -1.28 5.55 8.05
CA VAL A 133 -2.65 6.05 8.15
C VAL A 133 -3.60 5.00 7.58
N PRO A 134 -4.62 4.53 8.33
CA PRO A 134 -5.65 3.66 7.79
C PRO A 134 -6.40 4.30 6.60
N ASP A 135 -6.60 3.52 5.53
CA ASP A 135 -7.22 4.02 4.28
C ASP A 135 -8.62 4.61 4.51
N GLU A 136 -9.38 4.05 5.45
CA GLU A 136 -10.72 4.54 5.79
C GLU A 136 -10.70 5.95 6.39
N LEU A 137 -9.63 6.33 7.10
CA LEU A 137 -9.49 7.71 7.61
C LEU A 137 -9.18 8.69 6.48
N VAL A 138 -8.37 8.27 5.51
CA VAL A 138 -8.08 9.09 4.33
C VAL A 138 -9.36 9.32 3.53
N LYS A 139 -10.16 8.27 3.30
CA LYS A 139 -11.46 8.39 2.63
C LYS A 139 -12.42 9.29 3.40
N ALA A 140 -12.52 9.11 4.72
CA ALA A 140 -13.37 9.95 5.57
C ALA A 140 -12.95 11.43 5.50
N ALA A 141 -11.65 11.71 5.52
CA ALA A 141 -11.14 13.08 5.40
C ALA A 141 -11.52 13.70 4.04
N LEU A 142 -11.30 12.98 2.94
CA LEU A 142 -11.61 13.46 1.59
C LEU A 142 -13.10 13.68 1.34
N HIS A 143 -13.98 12.86 1.92
CA HIS A 143 -15.42 12.90 1.68
C HIS A 143 -16.23 13.62 2.77
N GLY A 144 -15.60 14.01 3.88
CA GLY A 144 -16.29 14.71 4.97
C GLY A 144 -16.69 16.14 4.62
N GLU A 145 -17.46 16.76 5.50
CA GLU A 145 -18.05 18.08 5.26
C GLU A 145 -17.03 19.22 5.48
N PRO A 146 -17.14 20.34 4.75
CA PRO A 146 -16.33 21.53 5.01
C PRO A 146 -16.48 22.00 6.48
N GLY A 147 -15.35 22.17 7.17
CA GLY A 147 -15.31 22.55 8.60
C GLY A 147 -15.15 21.38 9.57
N GLU A 148 -15.14 20.13 9.09
CA GLU A 148 -14.71 19.00 9.90
C GLU A 148 -13.18 18.94 9.96
N ASP A 149 -12.60 19.44 11.05
CA ASP A 149 -11.15 19.52 11.23
C ASP A 149 -10.50 18.20 11.68
N TRP A 150 -11.30 17.16 11.96
CA TRP A 150 -10.82 15.91 12.54
C TRP A 150 -11.56 14.68 12.03
N VAL A 151 -10.81 13.60 11.79
CA VAL A 151 -11.35 12.24 11.63
C VAL A 151 -10.80 11.33 12.72
N TYR A 152 -11.56 10.29 13.08
CA TYR A 152 -11.29 9.48 14.27
C TYR A 152 -11.04 8.02 13.90
N GLU A 153 -9.95 7.47 14.41
CA GLU A 153 -9.71 6.03 14.39
C GLU A 153 -10.48 5.39 15.54
N ILE A 154 -11.34 4.41 15.24
CA ILE A 154 -12.27 3.83 16.20
C ILE A 154 -12.01 2.33 16.38
N ASP A 155 -11.94 1.90 17.64
CA ASP A 155 -11.97 0.48 18.02
C ASP A 155 -13.39 -0.07 17.85
N GLY A 156 -13.66 -0.64 16.67
CA GLY A 156 -14.96 -1.22 16.31
C GLY A 156 -15.49 -2.25 17.30
N SER A 157 -14.63 -2.89 18.11
CA SER A 157 -15.07 -3.85 19.13
C SER A 157 -15.81 -3.22 20.32
N ARG A 158 -15.77 -1.88 20.42
CA ARG A 158 -16.40 -1.08 21.47
C ARG A 158 -17.61 -0.29 20.99
N VAL A 159 -17.89 -0.33 19.69
CA VAL A 159 -19.03 0.36 19.10
C VAL A 159 -20.30 -0.40 19.43
N GLN A 160 -21.34 0.31 19.87
CA GLN A 160 -22.65 -0.26 20.19
C GLN A 160 -23.70 0.35 19.25
N GLY A 161 -24.19 -0.45 18.29
CA GLY A 161 -25.06 0.05 17.23
C GLY A 161 -24.34 1.10 16.38
N ASP A 162 -25.00 2.23 16.14
CA ASP A 162 -24.45 3.34 15.33
C ASP A 162 -23.63 4.35 16.17
N HIS A 163 -23.45 4.10 17.47
CA HIS A 163 -22.76 5.02 18.37
C HIS A 163 -21.41 4.45 18.84
N ALA A 164 -20.34 5.19 18.55
CA ALA A 164 -19.02 4.94 19.10
C ALA A 164 -18.84 5.77 20.39
N PRO A 165 -18.72 5.14 21.57
CA PRO A 165 -18.47 5.89 22.81
C PRO A 165 -17.06 6.52 22.78
N PRO A 166 -16.79 7.58 23.55
CA PRO A 166 -15.48 8.25 23.55
C PRO A 166 -14.29 7.32 23.83
N GLU A 167 -14.48 6.27 24.64
CA GLU A 167 -13.45 5.26 24.97
C GLU A 167 -13.18 4.27 23.82
N ALA A 168 -13.96 4.34 22.74
CA ALA A 168 -13.71 3.63 21.48
C ALA A 168 -12.77 4.40 20.55
N ILE A 169 -12.61 5.71 20.72
CA ILE A 169 -11.70 6.51 19.91
C ILE A 169 -10.27 6.14 20.29
N ILE A 170 -9.48 5.66 19.34
CA ILE A 170 -8.06 5.35 19.50
C ILE A 170 -7.24 6.63 19.43
N ARG A 171 -7.48 7.43 18.39
CA ARG A 171 -6.81 8.71 18.10
C ARG A 171 -7.60 9.55 17.12
N ALA A 172 -7.38 10.85 17.15
CA ALA A 172 -7.92 11.82 16.21
C ALA A 172 -6.81 12.29 15.25
N TRP A 173 -7.16 12.46 13.98
CA TRP A 173 -6.28 12.92 12.92
C TRP A 173 -6.79 14.24 12.37
N GLN A 174 -5.91 15.23 12.30
CA GLN A 174 -6.30 16.56 11.82
C GLN A 174 -6.45 16.56 10.30
N VAL A 175 -7.56 17.14 9.84
CA VAL A 175 -7.87 17.39 8.44
C VAL A 175 -7.56 18.86 8.13
N GLY A 176 -6.81 19.09 7.06
CA GLY A 176 -6.51 20.43 6.55
C GLY A 176 -7.68 21.03 5.80
N SER A 177 -7.59 22.33 5.48
CA SER A 177 -8.57 23.04 4.66
C SER A 177 -8.71 22.47 3.24
N ASP A 178 -7.70 21.74 2.77
CA ASP A 178 -7.65 21.02 1.50
C ASP A 178 -8.24 19.60 1.57
N ARG A 179 -8.83 19.22 2.72
CA ARG A 179 -9.34 17.87 3.03
C ARG A 179 -8.26 16.79 3.07
N LEU A 180 -6.98 17.17 3.09
CA LEU A 180 -5.88 16.23 3.28
C LEU A 180 -5.51 16.14 4.76
N LEU A 181 -5.01 14.98 5.18
CA LEU A 181 -4.53 14.82 6.54
C LEU A 181 -3.21 15.57 6.73
N THR A 182 -3.12 16.39 7.78
CA THR A 182 -1.96 17.25 8.02
C THR A 182 -0.75 16.49 8.57
N GLY A 183 -1.00 15.30 9.12
CA GLY A 183 -0.03 14.50 9.89
C GLY A 183 -0.08 14.76 11.39
N VAL A 184 -0.88 15.73 11.85
CA VAL A 184 -1.10 15.95 13.29
C VAL A 184 -2.05 14.87 13.83
N VAL A 185 -1.57 14.12 14.81
CA VAL A 185 -2.30 13.00 15.43
C VAL A 185 -2.35 13.18 16.93
N ILE A 186 -3.57 13.13 17.49
CA ILE A 186 -3.82 13.23 18.92
C ILE A 186 -4.30 11.88 19.44
N PRO A 187 -3.48 11.14 20.22
CA PRO A 187 -3.94 9.91 20.85
C PRO A 187 -4.97 10.19 21.93
N ASN A 188 -6.00 9.35 22.04
CA ASN A 188 -6.98 9.47 23.10
C ASN A 188 -6.41 8.95 24.42
N ALA A 189 -6.21 9.84 25.40
CA ALA A 189 -5.67 9.50 26.72
C ALA A 189 -6.53 8.47 27.49
N ASN A 190 -7.83 8.41 27.18
CA ASN A 190 -8.79 7.48 27.80
C ASN A 190 -8.84 6.13 27.08
N TYR A 191 -8.21 6.00 25.91
CA TYR A 191 -8.11 4.70 25.24
C TYR A 191 -7.19 3.76 26.01
N ARG A 192 -7.64 2.51 26.15
CA ARG A 192 -6.91 1.45 26.85
C ARG A 192 -6.96 0.18 26.01
N ALA A 193 -5.89 -0.13 25.28
CA ALA A 193 -5.81 -1.33 24.47
C ALA A 193 -6.09 -2.59 25.30
N ARG A 194 -6.88 -3.53 24.77
CA ARG A 194 -7.06 -4.83 25.44
C ARG A 194 -5.71 -5.53 25.49
N ARG A 195 -5.26 -5.96 26.68
CA ARG A 195 -4.09 -6.84 26.81
C ARG A 195 -4.37 -8.13 26.03
N LYS A 196 -3.54 -8.43 25.03
CA LYS A 196 -3.56 -9.75 24.38
C LYS A 196 -3.25 -10.80 25.46
N ARG A 197 -4.18 -11.74 25.68
CA ARG A 197 -3.97 -12.92 26.53
C ARG A 197 -3.12 -13.95 25.80
#